data_AF-A0A3B9YDC9-F1
#
_entry.id   AF-A0A3B9YDC9-F1
#
_cell.length_a   1.000
_cell.length_b   1.000
_cell.length_c   1.000
_cell.angle_alpha   90.00
_cell.angle_beta   90.00
_cell.angle_gamma   90.00
#
_symmetry.space_group_name_H-M   'P 1'
#
loop_
_entity.id
_entity.type
_entity.pdbx_description
1 polymer ?
#
loop_
_entity_poly.entity_id
_entity_poly.type
_entity_poly.pdbx_seq_one_letter_code
_entity_poly.pdbx_strand_id
1 'polypeptide(L)'
;RKHRIEDALSATRAAVEEGIVVGGGVALIRASEALNDLEVEGEEKFGVDILKRALEAPVRQIAENAGKDGSVVLEAIKNHQGNFGYNALDDRYEDLVKAGIIDPTKVVRSALQNAASAASLFLTTEVIITDKPEPKDEHGHGMPGGMGMPGMM
;
A
#
# COMPACT_ATOMS: atom_id res chain seq x y z
N ARG A 1 8.48 -19.21 -5.69
CA ARG A 1 8.29 -20.22 -4.63
C ARG A 1 9.08 -19.88 -3.35
N LYS A 2 10.35 -19.49 -3.45
CA LYS A 2 11.18 -19.03 -2.32
C LYS A 2 10.56 -17.85 -1.55
N HIS A 3 10.15 -16.77 -2.25
CA HIS A 3 9.56 -15.58 -1.63
C HIS A 3 8.34 -15.89 -0.76
N ARG A 4 7.40 -16.73 -1.22
CA ARG A 4 6.22 -17.12 -0.41
C ARG A 4 6.58 -17.75 0.94
N ILE A 5 7.69 -18.49 1.03
CA ILE A 5 8.13 -19.12 2.29
C ILE A 5 8.76 -18.07 3.20
N GLU A 6 9.57 -17.16 2.64
CA GLU A 6 10.18 -16.04 3.36
C GLU A 6 9.10 -15.10 3.91
N ASP A 7 8.08 -14.80 3.12
CA ASP A 7 6.93 -13.96 3.51
C ASP A 7 6.13 -14.61 4.64
N ALA A 8 5.80 -15.91 4.52
CA ALA A 8 5.06 -16.64 5.55
C ALA A 8 5.81 -16.73 6.88
N LEU A 9 7.14 -16.97 6.84
CA LEU A 9 7.98 -16.99 8.02
C LEU A 9 8.02 -15.62 8.70
N SER A 10 8.15 -14.55 7.91
CA SER A 10 8.20 -13.18 8.41
C SER A 10 6.86 -12.74 9.00
N ALA A 11 5.75 -13.09 8.36
CA ALA A 11 4.40 -12.83 8.85
C ALA A 11 4.14 -13.53 10.19
N THR A 12 4.55 -14.79 10.32
CA THR A 12 4.40 -15.55 11.57
C THR A 12 5.23 -14.93 12.70
N ARG A 13 6.47 -14.52 12.42
CA ARG A 13 7.31 -13.81 13.41
C ARG A 13 6.66 -12.49 13.86
N ALA A 14 6.19 -11.68 12.92
CA ALA A 14 5.51 -10.43 13.21
C ALA A 14 4.22 -10.63 14.03
N ALA A 15 3.47 -11.71 13.75
CA ALA A 15 2.27 -12.06 14.49
C ALA A 15 2.57 -12.50 15.94
N VAL A 16 3.70 -13.17 16.17
CA VAL A 16 4.14 -13.53 17.53
C VAL A 16 4.59 -12.31 18.33
N GLU A 17 5.23 -11.33 17.68
CA GLU A 17 5.75 -10.12 18.33
C GLU A 17 4.64 -9.16 18.81
N GLU A 18 3.65 -8.86 17.95
CA GLU A 18 2.65 -7.80 18.21
C GLU A 18 1.19 -8.31 18.11
N GLY A 19 0.99 -9.61 17.95
CA GLY A 19 -0.34 -10.20 17.77
C GLY A 19 -0.89 -10.06 16.35
N ILE A 20 -2.18 -10.32 16.23
CA ILE A 20 -2.93 -10.31 14.98
C ILE A 20 -4.15 -9.41 15.08
N VAL A 21 -4.58 -8.90 13.94
CA VAL A 21 -5.83 -8.14 13.77
C VAL A 21 -6.64 -8.72 12.62
N VAL A 22 -7.91 -8.32 12.54
CA VAL A 22 -8.78 -8.68 11.42
C VAL A 22 -8.20 -8.15 10.11
N GLY A 23 -8.07 -9.03 9.11
CA GLY A 23 -7.51 -8.66 7.82
C GLY A 23 -8.51 -7.96 6.89
N GLY A 24 -8.21 -7.97 5.59
CA GLY A 24 -9.11 -7.44 4.57
C GLY A 24 -9.35 -5.93 4.65
N GLY A 25 -8.43 -5.19 5.28
CA GLY A 25 -8.54 -3.75 5.52
C GLY A 25 -9.51 -3.35 6.64
N VAL A 26 -10.22 -4.30 7.27
CA VAL A 26 -11.21 -4.00 8.32
C VAL A 26 -10.56 -3.40 9.56
N ALA A 27 -9.36 -3.85 9.94
CA ALA A 27 -8.65 -3.30 11.09
C ALA A 27 -8.43 -1.77 11.00
N LEU A 28 -8.15 -1.24 9.80
CA LEU A 28 -7.98 0.19 9.58
C LEU A 28 -9.29 0.95 9.74
N ILE A 29 -10.43 0.36 9.30
CA ILE A 29 -11.76 0.95 9.51
C ILE A 29 -12.07 1.04 11.00
N ARG A 30 -11.86 -0.03 11.76
CA ARG A 30 -12.11 -0.04 13.22
C ARG A 30 -11.19 0.94 13.95
N ALA A 31 -9.91 0.96 13.58
CA ALA A 31 -8.95 1.90 14.15
C ALA A 31 -9.28 3.37 13.82
N SER A 32 -9.95 3.64 12.69
CA SER A 32 -10.34 5.01 12.32
C SER A 32 -11.34 5.65 13.28
N GLU A 33 -12.06 4.87 14.09
CA GLU A 33 -12.99 5.38 15.10
C GLU A 33 -12.28 6.23 16.16
N ALA A 34 -11.03 5.89 16.50
CA ALA A 34 -10.21 6.65 17.45
C ALA A 34 -9.91 8.08 16.97
N LEU A 35 -10.05 8.36 15.66
CA LEU A 35 -9.89 9.72 15.12
C LEU A 35 -11.08 10.63 15.45
N ASN A 36 -12.20 10.09 15.95
CA ASN A 36 -13.34 10.89 16.38
C ASN A 36 -13.13 11.56 17.74
N ASP A 37 -12.22 11.01 18.55
CA ASP A 37 -11.91 11.51 19.90
C ASP A 37 -10.84 12.61 19.88
N LEU A 38 -10.30 12.96 18.70
CA LEU A 38 -9.32 14.02 18.55
C LEU A 38 -10.00 15.39 18.57
N GLU A 39 -9.65 16.21 19.55
CA GLU A 39 -10.02 17.63 19.61
C GLU A 39 -9.04 18.45 18.76
N VAL A 40 -9.41 18.70 17.51
CA VAL A 40 -8.62 19.47 16.54
C VAL A 40 -9.46 20.54 15.86
N GLU A 41 -8.84 21.68 15.52
CA GLU A 41 -9.51 22.82 14.89
C GLU A 41 -8.80 23.24 13.59
N GLY A 42 -9.49 24.04 12.77
CA GLY A 42 -8.91 24.61 11.55
C GLY A 42 -8.33 23.56 10.59
N GLU A 43 -7.07 23.76 10.19
CA GLU A 43 -6.36 22.93 9.20
C GLU A 43 -6.11 21.50 9.67
N GLU A 44 -5.93 21.28 10.97
CA GLU A 44 -5.71 19.93 11.53
C GLU A 44 -6.92 19.03 11.32
N LYS A 45 -8.14 19.59 11.40
CA LYS A 45 -9.38 18.87 11.11
C LYS A 45 -9.42 18.35 9.67
N PHE A 46 -8.96 19.15 8.70
CA PHE A 46 -8.85 18.71 7.31
C PHE A 46 -7.85 17.56 7.17
N GLY A 47 -6.73 17.58 7.91
CA GLY A 47 -5.78 16.48 7.98
C GLY A 47 -6.41 15.18 8.51
N VAL A 48 -7.21 15.28 9.57
CA VAL A 48 -7.98 14.13 10.11
C VAL A 48 -8.96 13.58 9.08
N ASP A 49 -9.68 14.44 8.35
CA ASP A 49 -10.61 14.02 7.31
C ASP A 49 -9.91 13.36 6.10
N ILE A 50 -8.67 13.75 5.79
CA ILE A 50 -7.83 13.05 4.81
C ILE A 50 -7.47 11.65 5.32
N LEU A 51 -7.02 11.53 6.57
CA LEU A 51 -6.66 10.24 7.16
C LEU A 51 -7.86 9.29 7.21
N LYS A 52 -9.03 9.76 7.65
CA LYS A 52 -10.27 8.95 7.66
C LYS A 52 -10.57 8.36 6.29
N ARG A 53 -10.52 9.18 5.23
CA ARG A 53 -10.73 8.70 3.85
C ARG A 53 -9.64 7.75 3.37
N ALA A 54 -8.38 8.02 3.71
CA ALA A 54 -7.26 7.16 3.31
C ALA A 54 -7.34 5.76 3.94
N LEU A 55 -7.77 5.66 5.20
CA LEU A 55 -7.94 4.38 5.91
C LEU A 55 -9.03 3.50 5.28
N GLU A 56 -9.96 4.08 4.53
CA GLU A 56 -11.01 3.36 3.80
C GLU A 56 -10.53 2.75 2.48
N ALA A 57 -9.47 3.31 1.88
CA ALA A 57 -9.01 2.95 0.54
C ALA A 57 -8.66 1.46 0.39
N PRO A 58 -7.99 0.79 1.37
CA PRO A 58 -7.65 -0.63 1.22
C PRO A 58 -8.87 -1.53 1.06
N VAL A 59 -9.95 -1.30 1.82
CA VAL A 59 -11.20 -2.09 1.72
C VAL A 59 -11.84 -1.89 0.34
N ARG A 60 -11.93 -0.64 -0.12
CA ARG A 60 -12.49 -0.32 -1.45
C ARG A 60 -11.70 -1.00 -2.55
N GLN A 61 -10.37 -0.90 -2.49
CA GLN A 61 -9.49 -1.50 -3.49
C GLN A 61 -9.61 -3.03 -3.53
N ILE A 62 -9.71 -3.69 -2.36
CA ILE A 62 -9.92 -5.14 -2.28
C ILE A 62 -11.26 -5.53 -2.92
N ALA A 63 -12.33 -4.80 -2.62
CA ALA A 63 -13.66 -5.04 -3.19
C ALA A 63 -13.69 -4.84 -4.71
N GLU A 64 -13.10 -3.76 -5.20
CA GLU A 64 -13.01 -3.45 -6.63
C GLU A 64 -12.21 -4.51 -7.39
N ASN A 65 -11.09 -4.97 -6.81
CA ASN A 65 -10.30 -6.07 -7.35
C ASN A 65 -11.09 -7.40 -7.40
N ALA A 66 -12.10 -7.55 -6.55
CA ALA A 66 -13.03 -8.68 -6.55
C ALA A 66 -14.28 -8.44 -7.43
N GLY A 67 -14.34 -7.33 -8.19
CA GLY A 67 -15.47 -7.01 -9.07
C GLY A 67 -16.72 -6.51 -8.34
N LYS A 68 -16.58 -6.00 -7.11
CA LYS A 68 -17.67 -5.40 -6.32
C LYS A 68 -17.53 -3.90 -6.21
N ASP A 69 -18.63 -3.24 -5.90
CA ASP A 69 -18.61 -1.81 -5.57
C ASP A 69 -17.98 -1.59 -4.20
N GLY A 70 -16.83 -0.92 -4.18
CA GLY A 70 -16.07 -0.67 -2.96
C GLY A 70 -16.81 0.21 -1.94
N SER A 71 -17.70 1.10 -2.39
CA SER A 71 -18.48 1.96 -1.49
C SER A 71 -19.55 1.16 -0.77
N VAL A 72 -20.26 0.26 -1.48
CA VAL A 72 -21.26 -0.64 -0.89
C VAL A 72 -20.61 -1.59 0.12
N VAL A 73 -19.45 -2.16 -0.22
CA VAL A 73 -18.71 -3.04 0.69
C VAL A 73 -18.25 -2.30 1.94
N LEU A 74 -17.67 -1.11 1.77
CA LEU A 74 -17.23 -0.28 2.88
C LEU A 74 -18.38 0.09 3.82
N GLU A 75 -19.51 0.54 3.27
CA GLU A 75 -20.67 0.94 4.06
C GLU A 75 -21.23 -0.23 4.87
N ALA A 76 -21.33 -1.42 4.25
CA ALA A 76 -21.72 -2.63 4.96
C ALA A 76 -20.78 -2.94 6.14
N ILE A 77 -19.46 -2.80 5.96
CA ILE A 77 -18.46 -3.02 7.00
C ILE A 77 -18.56 -2.00 8.13
N LYS A 78 -18.80 -0.71 7.81
CA LYS A 78 -18.97 0.36 8.81
C LYS A 78 -20.23 0.21 9.65
N ASN A 79 -21.30 -0.34 9.08
CA ASN A 79 -22.56 -0.60 9.79
C ASN A 79 -22.51 -1.81 10.74
N HIS A 80 -21.38 -2.50 10.81
CA HIS A 80 -21.15 -3.66 11.70
C HIS A 80 -19.89 -3.46 12.54
N GLN A 81 -19.76 -4.27 13.59
CA GLN A 81 -18.66 -4.18 14.55
C GLN A 81 -17.79 -5.44 14.55
N GLY A 82 -16.65 -5.35 15.25
CA GLY A 82 -15.73 -6.46 15.42
C GLY A 82 -15.16 -6.95 14.10
N ASN A 83 -15.14 -8.28 13.93
CA ASN A 83 -14.48 -8.99 12.84
C ASN A 83 -15.31 -9.11 11.56
N PHE A 84 -16.51 -8.53 11.53
CA PHE A 84 -17.36 -8.57 10.34
C PHE A 84 -16.68 -7.83 9.19
N GLY A 85 -16.54 -8.54 8.06
CA GLY A 85 -15.89 -8.02 6.86
C GLY A 85 -16.34 -8.75 5.60
N TYR A 86 -15.84 -8.28 4.45
CA TYR A 86 -16.07 -8.90 3.16
C TYR A 86 -14.92 -9.83 2.80
N ASN A 87 -15.20 -11.13 2.68
CA ASN A 87 -14.26 -12.11 2.19
C ASN A 87 -14.26 -12.07 0.65
N ALA A 88 -13.24 -11.45 0.08
CA ALA A 88 -13.07 -11.33 -1.37
C ALA A 88 -12.73 -12.66 -2.09
N LEU A 89 -12.28 -13.69 -1.37
CA LEU A 89 -11.98 -15.00 -1.95
C LEU A 89 -13.27 -15.79 -2.24
N ASP A 90 -14.23 -15.71 -1.31
CA ASP A 90 -15.48 -16.47 -1.36
C ASP A 90 -16.71 -15.60 -1.71
N ASP A 91 -16.50 -14.30 -1.96
CA ASP A 91 -17.55 -13.33 -2.30
C ASP A 91 -18.72 -13.31 -1.29
N ARG A 92 -18.40 -13.25 0.00
CA ARG A 92 -19.41 -13.21 1.07
C ARG A 92 -19.00 -12.35 2.27
N TYR A 93 -19.99 -11.88 3.02
CA TYR A 93 -19.76 -11.21 4.29
C TYR A 93 -19.77 -12.23 5.44
N GLU A 94 -18.73 -12.20 6.27
CA GLU A 94 -18.60 -13.11 7.39
C GLU A 94 -17.64 -12.57 8.46
N ASP A 95 -17.43 -13.35 9.53
CA ASP A 95 -16.36 -13.10 10.49
C ASP A 95 -15.01 -13.50 9.86
N LEU A 96 -14.24 -12.49 9.45
CA LEU A 96 -12.99 -12.71 8.72
C LEU A 96 -11.94 -13.44 9.56
N VAL A 97 -11.94 -13.27 10.88
CA VAL A 97 -11.00 -13.98 11.77
C VAL A 97 -11.35 -15.46 11.80
N LYS A 98 -12.64 -15.81 11.88
CA LYS A 98 -13.07 -17.22 11.78
C LYS A 98 -12.80 -17.82 10.40
N ALA A 99 -12.86 -17.02 9.35
CA ALA A 99 -12.48 -17.42 7.99
C ALA A 99 -10.95 -17.53 7.78
N GLY A 100 -10.13 -17.16 8.77
CA GLY A 100 -8.67 -17.22 8.69
C GLY A 100 -8.02 -16.03 7.97
N ILE A 101 -8.78 -14.97 7.70
CA ILE A 101 -8.30 -13.73 7.07
C ILE A 101 -7.86 -12.78 8.18
N ILE A 102 -6.59 -12.91 8.55
CA ILE A 102 -5.93 -12.19 9.62
C ILE A 102 -4.63 -11.56 9.11
N ASP A 103 -4.30 -10.38 9.66
CA ASP A 103 -3.06 -9.70 9.37
C ASP A 103 -2.24 -9.52 10.67
N PRO A 104 -0.90 -9.66 10.65
CA PRO A 104 -0.08 -9.31 11.81
C PRO A 104 -0.23 -7.82 12.16
N THR A 105 -0.42 -7.49 13.44
CA THR A 105 -0.61 -6.10 13.90
C THR A 105 0.52 -5.18 13.41
N LYS A 106 1.76 -5.67 13.51
CA LYS A 106 2.97 -4.95 13.09
C LYS A 106 2.92 -4.54 11.62
N VAL A 107 2.36 -5.38 10.75
CA VAL A 107 2.28 -5.11 9.30
C VAL A 107 1.32 -3.95 9.05
N VAL A 108 0.12 -4.00 9.63
CA VAL A 108 -0.90 -2.96 9.44
C VAL A 108 -0.42 -1.61 10.00
N ARG A 109 0.12 -1.61 11.22
CA ARG A 109 0.66 -0.41 11.88
C ARG A 109 1.83 0.18 11.11
N SER A 110 2.82 -0.63 10.74
CA SER A 110 4.02 -0.14 10.05
C SER A 110 3.70 0.35 8.65
N ALA A 111 2.78 -0.31 7.93
CA ALA A 111 2.33 0.15 6.62
C ALA A 111 1.71 1.55 6.72
N LEU A 112 0.81 1.77 7.69
CA LEU A 112 0.21 3.08 7.91
C LEU A 112 1.24 4.15 8.28
N GLN A 113 2.14 3.84 9.22
CA GLN A 113 3.18 4.78 9.68
C GLN A 113 4.13 5.18 8.54
N ASN A 114 4.57 4.20 7.73
CA ASN A 114 5.45 4.46 6.61
C ASN A 114 4.75 5.25 5.49
N ALA A 115 3.48 4.93 5.20
CA ALA A 115 2.68 5.66 4.22
C ALA A 115 2.47 7.12 4.64
N ALA A 116 2.11 7.35 5.91
CA ALA A 116 1.96 8.70 6.46
C ALA A 116 3.28 9.47 6.41
N SER A 117 4.40 8.84 6.82
CA SER A 117 5.74 9.45 6.76
C SER A 117 6.13 9.87 5.34
N ALA A 118 5.94 8.98 4.36
CA ALA A 118 6.21 9.30 2.97
C ALA A 118 5.31 10.42 2.45
N ALA A 119 4.01 10.40 2.75
CA ALA A 119 3.08 11.45 2.35
C ALA A 119 3.45 12.80 2.96
N SER A 120 3.79 12.85 4.25
CA SER A 120 4.24 14.08 4.91
C SER A 120 5.52 14.63 4.29
N LEU A 121 6.48 13.77 3.92
CA LEU A 121 7.70 14.19 3.21
C LEU A 121 7.33 14.86 1.89
N PHE A 122 6.47 14.25 1.08
CA PHE A 122 6.05 14.83 -0.20
C PHE A 122 5.28 16.16 -0.04
N LEU A 123 4.35 16.24 0.92
CA LEU A 123 3.54 17.43 1.16
C LEU A 123 4.35 18.63 1.66
N THR A 124 5.49 18.38 2.32
CA THR A 124 6.38 19.42 2.85
C THR A 124 7.57 19.72 1.92
N THR A 125 7.67 19.01 0.79
CA THR A 125 8.73 19.23 -0.21
C THR A 125 8.31 20.33 -1.18
N GLU A 126 8.84 21.53 -0.99
CA GLU A 126 8.55 22.69 -1.85
C GLU A 126 9.28 22.64 -3.21
N VAL A 127 10.49 22.05 -3.25
CA VAL A 127 11.34 22.04 -4.45
C VAL A 127 12.04 20.69 -4.61
N ILE A 128 12.00 20.16 -5.83
CA ILE A 128 12.79 18.99 -6.25
C ILE A 128 13.74 19.44 -7.35
N ILE A 129 15.05 19.30 -7.12
CA ILE A 129 16.09 19.56 -8.11
C ILE A 129 16.55 18.23 -8.68
N THR A 130 16.53 18.11 -10.01
CA THR A 130 16.97 16.91 -10.72
C THR A 130 18.09 17.24 -11.68
N ASP A 131 19.04 16.32 -11.84
CA ASP A 131 20.06 16.45 -12.87
C ASP A 131 19.45 16.43 -14.28
N LYS A 132 20.06 17.18 -15.20
CA LYS A 132 19.65 17.14 -16.61
C LYS A 132 19.97 15.74 -17.16
N PRO A 133 19.03 15.08 -17.87
CA PRO A 133 19.33 13.81 -18.52
C PRO A 133 20.57 13.95 -19.39
N GLU A 134 21.56 13.10 -19.16
CA GLU A 134 22.73 13.04 -20.03
C GLU A 134 22.27 12.62 -21.43
N PRO A 135 22.75 13.29 -22.49
CA PRO A 135 22.54 12.79 -23.85
C PRO A 135 23.09 11.37 -23.91
N LYS A 136 22.25 10.41 -24.31
CA LYS A 136 22.73 9.05 -24.58
C LYS A 136 23.78 9.16 -25.67
N ASP A 137 25.00 8.68 -25.40
CA ASP A 137 26.04 8.58 -26.41
C ASP A 137 25.55 7.68 -27.56
N GLU A 138 25.09 8.28 -28.66
CA GLU A 138 24.82 7.57 -29.92
C GLU A 138 26.12 7.15 -30.63
N HIS A 139 27.28 7.20 -29.96
CA HIS A 139 28.60 6.95 -30.54
C HIS A 139 29.34 5.78 -29.90
N GLY A 140 28.61 4.79 -29.40
CA GLY A 140 29.12 3.43 -29.26
C GLY A 140 28.79 2.62 -30.51
N HIS A 141 29.67 2.63 -31.52
CA HIS A 141 30.03 1.54 -32.46
C HIS A 141 30.52 2.10 -33.81
N GLY A 142 31.85 2.10 -34.00
CA GLY A 142 32.49 2.11 -35.32
C GLY A 142 33.52 3.23 -35.55
N MET A 143 34.75 3.01 -35.09
CA MET A 143 35.92 3.81 -35.48
C MET A 143 36.05 3.94 -37.01
N PRO A 144 36.34 5.12 -37.56
CA PRO A 144 36.69 5.32 -38.97
C PRO A 144 38.19 5.05 -39.20
N GLY A 145 38.52 3.92 -39.81
CA GLY A 145 39.78 3.69 -40.52
C GLY A 145 39.43 2.93 -41.79
N GLY A 146 39.58 3.48 -43.00
CA GLY A 146 40.77 4.13 -43.51
C GLY A 146 41.20 3.28 -44.72
N MET A 147 40.90 3.78 -45.91
CA MET A 147 41.25 3.22 -47.22
C MET A 147 42.65 2.59 -47.26
N GLY A 148 42.73 1.34 -47.71
CA GLY A 148 43.95 0.60 -47.99
C GLY A 148 43.72 -0.38 -49.14
N MET A 149 43.86 0.16 -50.35
CA MET A 149 43.80 -0.41 -51.70
C MET A 149 44.66 -1.70 -51.94
N PRO A 150 44.60 -2.31 -53.14
CA PRO A 150 44.32 -3.72 -53.47
C PRO A 150 45.57 -4.60 -53.63
N GLY A 151 45.35 -5.90 -53.87
CA GLY A 151 46.40 -6.91 -53.93
C GLY A 151 47.43 -6.78 -55.06
N MET A 152 48.61 -7.37 -54.80
CA MET A 152 49.47 -8.06 -55.75
C MET A 152 50.53 -8.86 -54.98
N MET A 153 50.73 -10.12 -55.42
CA MET A 153 51.87 -11.06 -55.22
C MET A 153 52.39 -11.31 -53.80
#